data_AF-A0A3D5QD54-F1
#
_entry.id   AF-A0A3D5QD54-F1
#
_cell.length_a   1.000
_cell.length_b   1.000
_cell.length_c   1.000
_cell.angle_alpha   90.00
_cell.angle_beta   90.00
_cell.angle_gamma   90.00
#
_symmetry.space_group_name_H-M   'P 1'
#
loop_
_entity.id
_entity.type
_entity.pdbx_description
1 polymer ?
#
loop_
_entity_poly.entity_id
_entity_poly.type
_entity_poly.pdbx_seq_one_letter_code
_entity_poly.pdbx_strand_id
1 'polypeptide(L)'
;SFLLIVMIVSIFVFSIIPKDSHFVIKFASRLVFIPVIAGISYEILKFSSRNQSGKFIQLLIVPGLWLQKITTKEPDDKQLEVALLSLREALGENVEEEGVVYV
;
A
#
# COMPACT_ATOMS: atom_id res chain seq x y z
N SER A 1 -0.96 2.76 1.69
CA SER A 1 -0.73 4.13 1.21
C SER A 1 -0.19 4.22 -0.22
N PHE A 2 0.67 3.30 -0.68
CA PHE A 2 1.27 3.36 -2.03
C PHE A 2 0.25 3.57 -3.16
N LEU A 3 -0.82 2.78 -3.20
CA LEU A 3 -1.86 2.88 -4.24
C LEU A 3 -2.54 4.26 -4.28
N LEU A 4 -2.75 4.89 -3.12
CA LEU A 4 -3.36 6.22 -3.04
C LEU A 4 -2.44 7.30 -3.62
N ILE A 5 -1.14 7.23 -3.34
CA ILE A 5 -0.13 8.15 -3.90
C ILE A 5 -0.10 8.00 -5.42
N VAL A 6 -0.01 6.75 -5.92
CA VAL A 6 0.00 6.46 -7.37
C VAL A 6 -1.27 6.99 -8.04
N MET A 7 -2.43 6.80 -7.42
CA MET A 7 -3.71 7.29 -7.94
C MET A 7 -3.72 8.82 -8.05
N ILE A 8 -3.34 9.53 -6.99
CA ILE A 8 -3.31 11.01 -7.00
C ILE A 8 -2.35 11.52 -8.08
N VAL A 9 -1.13 10.97 -8.13
CA VAL A 9 -0.13 11.34 -9.14
C VAL A 9 -0.67 11.07 -10.55
N SER A 10 -1.35 9.95 -10.77
CA SER A 10 -1.94 9.62 -12.08
C SER A 10 -3.02 10.63 -12.50
N ILE A 11 -3.87 11.08 -11.57
CA ILE A 11 -4.90 12.10 -11.85
C ILE A 11 -4.23 13.39 -12.28
N PHE A 12 -3.21 13.86 -11.57
CA PHE A 12 -2.49 15.08 -11.94
C PHE A 12 -1.79 14.96 -13.30
N VAL A 13 -1.07 13.86 -13.54
CA VAL A 13 -0.33 13.64 -14.80
C VAL A 13 -1.29 13.56 -16.00
N PHE A 14 -2.36 12.79 -15.88
CA PHE A 14 -3.32 12.62 -16.98
C PHE A 14 -4.30 13.79 -17.14
N SER A 15 -4.50 14.62 -16.11
CA SER A 15 -5.34 15.83 -16.18
C SER A 15 -4.81 16.85 -17.20
N ILE A 16 -3.49 16.87 -17.42
CA ILE A 16 -2.83 17.79 -18.37
C ILE A 16 -3.10 17.39 -19.83
N ILE A 17 -3.52 16.15 -20.10
CA ILE A 17 -3.74 15.65 -21.46
C ILE A 17 -5.13 16.05 -21.96
N PRO A 18 -5.24 16.82 -23.07
CA PRO A 18 -6.53 17.25 -23.60
C PRO A 18 -7.43 16.08 -24.01
N LYS A 19 -8.72 16.21 -23.69
CA LYS A 19 -9.73 15.18 -23.96
C LYS A 19 -10.00 14.97 -25.46
N ASP A 20 -9.68 15.94 -26.31
CA ASP A 20 -9.95 15.87 -27.76
C ASP A 20 -8.85 15.16 -28.57
N SER A 21 -7.87 14.55 -27.88
CA SER A 21 -6.81 13.79 -28.52
C SER A 21 -7.31 12.46 -29.14
N HIS A 22 -6.76 12.12 -30.30
CA HIS A 22 -7.03 10.87 -31.03
C HIS A 22 -6.75 9.66 -30.13
N PHE A 23 -7.53 8.57 -30.28
CA PHE A 23 -7.45 7.39 -29.42
C PHE A 23 -6.01 6.85 -29.26
N VAL A 24 -5.27 6.79 -30.37
CA VAL A 24 -3.87 6.30 -30.40
C VAL A 24 -2.96 7.15 -29.51
N ILE A 25 -3.12 8.47 -29.52
CA ILE A 25 -2.30 9.38 -28.71
C ILE A 25 -2.61 9.19 -27.22
N LYS A 26 -3.88 8.99 -26.86
CA LYS A 26 -4.29 8.68 -25.47
C LYS A 26 -3.77 7.35 -24.98
N PHE A 27 -3.76 6.33 -25.84
CA PHE A 27 -3.27 5.01 -25.48
C PHE A 27 -1.75 5.03 -25.29
N ALA A 28 -1.03 5.62 -26.25
CA ALA A 28 0.41 5.77 -26.19
C ALA A 28 0.86 6.59 -24.97
N SER A 29 0.15 7.68 -24.65
CA SER A 29 0.48 8.49 -23.48
C SER A 29 0.34 7.70 -22.18
N ARG A 30 -0.70 6.86 -22.03
CA ARG A 30 -0.85 6.00 -20.85
C ARG A 30 0.34 5.04 -20.69
N LEU A 31 0.80 4.42 -21.77
CA LEU A 31 1.97 3.53 -21.73
C LEU A 31 3.26 4.27 -21.35
N VAL A 32 3.51 5.42 -21.97
CA VAL A 32 4.74 6.20 -21.73
C VAL A 32 4.76 6.81 -20.33
N PHE A 33 3.62 7.21 -19.79
CA PHE A 33 3.55 7.82 -18.46
C PHE A 33 3.56 6.81 -17.30
N ILE A 34 3.40 5.50 -17.53
CA ILE A 34 3.54 4.47 -16.48
C ILE A 34 4.87 4.58 -15.72
N PRO A 35 6.06 4.55 -16.36
CA PRO A 35 7.33 4.66 -15.65
C PRO A 35 7.49 6.01 -14.95
N VAL A 36 6.98 7.10 -15.53
CA VAL A 36 7.04 8.45 -14.94
C VAL A 36 6.21 8.52 -13.66
N ILE A 37 4.96 8.04 -13.71
CA ILE A 37 4.06 7.99 -12.56
C ILE A 37 4.66 7.11 -11.47
N ALA A 38 5.21 5.94 -11.82
CA ALA A 38 5.85 5.04 -10.87
C ALA A 38 7.06 5.70 -10.18
N GLY A 39 7.93 6.36 -10.95
CA GLY A 39 9.11 7.05 -10.42
C GLY A 39 8.75 8.20 -9.47
N ILE A 40 7.83 9.08 -9.88
CA ILE A 40 7.35 10.20 -9.04
C ILE A 40 6.69 9.66 -7.76
N SER A 41 5.83 8.65 -7.90
CA SER A 41 5.14 8.04 -6.75
C SER A 41 6.12 7.40 -5.77
N TYR A 42 7.17 6.76 -6.27
CA TYR A 42 8.22 6.18 -5.45
C TYR A 42 8.99 7.24 -4.66
N GLU A 43 9.42 8.33 -5.29
CA GLU A 43 10.15 9.40 -4.61
C GLU A 43 9.27 10.10 -3.55
N ILE A 44 7.98 10.33 -3.85
CA ILE A 44 7.03 10.86 -2.86
C ILE A 44 6.89 9.91 -1.68
N LEU A 45 6.74 8.60 -1.93
CA LEU A 45 6.63 7.60 -0.86
C LEU A 45 7.91 7.54 0.00
N LYS A 46 9.09 7.57 -0.64
CA LYS A 46 10.38 7.56 0.02
C LYS A 46 10.61 8.83 0.87
N PHE A 47 10.18 9.99 0.37
CA PHE A 47 10.23 11.23 1.12
C PHE A 47 9.24 11.21 2.30
N SER A 48 8.04 10.68 2.07
CA SER A 48 7.01 10.49 3.08
C SER A 48 7.47 9.60 4.24
N SER A 49 8.21 8.53 3.95
CA SER A 49 8.74 7.64 4.99
C SER A 49 9.87 8.29 5.79
N ARG A 50 10.71 9.12 5.14
CA ARG A 50 11.85 9.78 5.78
C ARG A 50 11.46 11.00 6.62
N ASN A 51 10.32 11.64 6.33
CA ASN A 51 9.96 12.94 6.88
C ASN A 51 8.54 12.95 7.50
N GLN A 52 8.25 11.98 8.37
CA GLN A 52 6.93 11.83 9.02
C GLN A 52 6.49 13.05 9.87
N SER A 53 7.42 13.91 10.27
CA SER A 53 7.17 15.07 11.14
C SER A 53 6.62 16.30 10.40
N GLY A 54 6.61 16.30 9.06
CA GLY A 54 6.11 17.43 8.28
C GLY A 54 4.58 17.44 8.19
N LYS A 55 3.93 18.52 8.65
CA LYS A 55 2.45 18.67 8.63
C LYS A 55 1.82 18.43 7.24
N PHE A 56 2.48 18.84 6.17
CA PHE A 56 2.00 18.64 4.80
C PHE A 56 2.05 17.17 4.35
N ILE A 57 3.12 16.47 4.74
CA ILE A 57 3.33 15.05 4.43
C ILE A 57 2.30 14.19 5.18
N GLN A 58 2.03 14.52 6.44
CA GLN A 58 0.98 13.86 7.21
C GLN A 58 -0.38 13.98 6.53
N LEU A 59 -0.75 15.17 6.02
CA LEU A 59 -2.02 15.36 5.32
C LEU A 59 -2.19 14.43 4.10
N LEU A 60 -1.12 14.18 3.35
CA LEU A 60 -1.14 13.25 2.21
C LEU A 60 -1.20 11.78 2.63
N ILE A 61 -0.58 11.41 3.75
CA ILE A 61 -0.51 10.02 4.23
C ILE A 61 -1.78 9.60 4.97
N VAL A 62 -2.36 10.49 5.78
CA VAL A 62 -3.55 10.25 6.62
C VAL A 62 -4.69 9.54 5.89
N PRO A 63 -5.14 9.96 4.69
CA PRO A 63 -6.21 9.24 3.99
C PRO A 63 -5.79 7.81 3.61
N GLY A 64 -4.52 7.60 3.29
CA GLY A 64 -3.97 6.26 3.03
C GLY A 64 -3.91 5.38 4.27
N LEU A 65 -3.75 5.96 5.47
CA LEU A 65 -3.83 5.25 6.74
C LEU A 65 -5.27 4.95 7.12
N TRP A 66 -6.22 5.85 6.85
CA TRP A 66 -7.64 5.58 7.05
C TRP A 66 -8.13 4.43 6.19
N LEU A 67 -7.73 4.38 4.91
CA LEU A 67 -8.03 3.23 4.04
C LEU A 67 -7.41 1.94 4.58
N GLN A 68 -6.18 1.97 5.06
CA GLN A 68 -5.56 0.80 5.68
C GLN A 68 -6.29 0.34 6.93
N LYS A 69 -6.76 1.27 7.76
CA LYS A 69 -7.49 0.96 9.00
C LYS A 69 -8.76 0.16 8.75
N ILE A 70 -9.36 0.24 7.55
CA ILE A 70 -10.49 -0.60 7.16
C ILE A 70 -10.08 -2.08 7.04
N THR A 71 -8.84 -2.36 6.61
CA THR A 71 -8.30 -3.70 6.39
C THR A 71 -7.41 -4.23 7.52
N THR A 72 -6.85 -3.34 8.36
CA THR A 72 -5.92 -3.69 9.43
C THR A 72 -6.60 -3.56 10.80
N LYS A 73 -7.67 -4.33 11.01
CA LYS A 73 -8.27 -4.45 12.33
C LYS A 73 -7.32 -5.23 13.25
N GLU A 74 -7.32 -4.90 14.53
CA GLU A 74 -6.57 -5.67 15.54
C GLU A 74 -7.09 -7.12 15.55
N PRO A 75 -6.19 -8.12 15.48
CA PRO A 75 -6.58 -9.53 15.42
C PRO A 75 -7.20 -9.97 16.75
N ASP A 76 -8.08 -10.97 16.68
CA ASP A 76 -8.59 -11.62 17.89
C ASP A 76 -7.58 -12.62 18.48
N ASP A 77 -7.81 -13.04 19.73
CA ASP A 77 -6.91 -13.93 20.46
C ASP A 77 -6.67 -15.27 19.73
N LYS A 78 -7.69 -15.78 19.00
CA LYS A 78 -7.57 -17.03 18.24
C LYS A 78 -6.68 -16.86 17.02
N GLN A 79 -6.79 -15.72 16.33
CA GLN A 79 -5.90 -15.39 15.21
C GLN A 79 -4.45 -15.25 15.68
N LEU A 80 -4.22 -14.68 16.86
CA LEU A 80 -2.88 -14.57 17.46
C LEU A 80 -2.29 -15.95 17.79
N GLU A 81 -3.08 -16.86 18.35
CA GLU A 81 -2.66 -18.23 18.65
C GLU A 81 -2.22 -18.98 17.40
N VAL A 82 -3.05 -18.96 16.35
CA VAL A 82 -2.73 -19.59 15.05
C VAL A 82 -1.49 -18.97 14.42
N ALA A 83 -1.34 -17.65 14.50
CA ALA A 83 -0.17 -16.95 13.98
C ALA A 83 1.12 -17.35 14.72
N LEU A 84 1.06 -17.50 16.04
CA LEU A 84 2.19 -17.93 16.87
C LEU A 84 2.60 -19.37 16.55
N LEU A 85 1.63 -20.28 16.47
CA LEU A 85 1.85 -21.69 16.09
C LEU A 85 2.51 -21.80 14.71
N SER A 86 1.95 -21.09 13.72
CA SER A 86 2.48 -21.07 12.35
C SER A 86 3.91 -20.53 12.29
N LEU A 87 4.23 -19.50 13.09
CA LEU A 87 5.55 -18.91 13.15
C LEU A 87 6.58 -19.86 13.78
N ARG A 88 6.24 -20.52 14.89
CA ARG A 88 7.12 -21.48 15.56
C ARG A 88 7.46 -22.67 14.66
N GLU A 89 6.44 -23.21 13.97
CA GLU A 89 6.62 -24.28 12.98
C GLU A 89 7.55 -23.83 11.84
N ALA A 90 7.35 -22.63 11.30
CA ALA A 90 8.20 -22.09 10.24
C ALA A 90 9.66 -21.88 10.67
N LEU A 91 9.90 -21.70 11.97
CA LEU A 91 11.24 -21.59 12.57
C LEU A 91 11.85 -22.96 12.94
N GLY A 92 11.09 -24.05 12.81
CA GLY A 92 11.55 -25.40 13.18
C GLY A 92 11.64 -25.62 14.70
N GLU A 93 10.93 -24.79 15.48
CA GLU A 93 10.74 -25.06 16.91
C GLU A 93 9.73 -26.23 17.02
N ASN A 94 10.15 -27.38 17.57
CA ASN A 94 9.22 -28.47 17.83
C ASN A 94 8.15 -27.96 18.80
N VAL A 95 6.98 -27.64 18.26
CA VAL A 95 5.80 -27.39 19.07
C VAL A 95 5.34 -28.77 19.53
N GLU A 96 5.97 -29.30 20.57
CA GLU A 96 5.37 -30.42 21.31
C GLU A 96 3.93 -30.02 21.63
N GLU A 97 2.99 -30.95 21.42
CA GLU A 97 1.54 -30.78 21.49
C GLU A 97 1.08 -30.35 22.90
N GLU A 98 1.43 -29.14 23.33
CA GLU A 98 0.87 -28.51 24.51
C GLU A 98 -0.51 -27.95 24.14
N GLY A 99 -1.48 -28.87 24.07
CA GLY A 99 -2.90 -28.54 24.30
C GLY A 99 -3.68 -27.95 23.13
N VAL A 100 -3.44 -28.41 21.89
CA VAL A 100 -4.33 -28.06 20.77
C VAL A 100 -5.67 -28.80 20.94
N VAL A 101 -6.58 -28.21 21.69
CA VAL A 101 -7.99 -28.63 21.71
C VAL A 101 -8.60 -28.21 20.39
N TYR A 102 -8.81 -29.17 19.50
CA TYR A 102 -9.62 -28.98 18.29
C TYR A 102 -11.05 -28.63 18.71
N VAL A 103 -11.43 -27.35 18.59
CA VAL A 103 -12.82 -26.87 18.69
C VAL A 103 -13.32 -26.48 17.32
#